data_AF-A0A7X9JHA0-F1
#
_entry.id   AF-A0A7X9JHA0-F1
#
_cell.length_a   1.000
_cell.length_b   1.000
_cell.length_c   1.000
_cell.angle_alpha   90.00
_cell.angle_beta   90.00
_cell.angle_gamma   90.00
#
_symmetry.space_group_name_H-M   'P 1'
#
loop_
_entity.id
_entity.type
_entity.pdbx_description
1 polymer ?
#
loop_
_entity_poly.entity_id
_entity_poly.type
_entity_poly.pdbx_seq_one_letter_code
_entity_poly.pdbx_strand_id
1 'polypeptide(L)'
;SKGVGVYFVTQNPLDIPDTVLAQLGNRVQHALRAFTPRDQKAVQTAASTMRQNPAFDAEQAITELGVGEALISFLDEKGRPNIVERCNVIVPFSRMGAMTPDERLAAIKASTIYGHYEKTVDRESAYEKLREAQQEEETPEEKPAIKVERSAAPAKSEEEKDSGGMGDALSKMIFGSKGPRGGQREGMVQAAAKSVARSIGSSLGRQIIRGVLGSILGGSRGR
;
A
#
# COMPACT_ATOMS: atom_id res chain seq x y z
N SER A 1 -4.85 -23.74 -12.96
CA SER A 1 -3.79 -23.59 -11.96
C SER A 1 -2.48 -23.34 -12.69
N LYS A 2 -1.68 -22.32 -12.31
CA LYS A 2 -0.35 -22.05 -12.91
C LYS A 2 0.77 -22.92 -12.30
N GLY A 3 0.44 -23.90 -11.46
CA GLY A 3 1.43 -24.76 -10.79
C GLY A 3 2.27 -24.03 -9.73
N VAL A 4 1.79 -22.91 -9.21
CA VAL A 4 2.51 -22.10 -8.21
C VAL A 4 2.15 -22.58 -6.80
N GLY A 5 3.15 -22.94 -6.00
CA GLY A 5 3.01 -23.24 -4.57
C GLY A 5 3.47 -22.05 -3.72
N VAL A 6 2.72 -21.75 -2.65
CA VAL A 6 3.06 -20.70 -1.69
C VAL A 6 3.15 -21.34 -0.31
N TYR A 7 4.25 -21.08 0.39
CA TYR A 7 4.53 -21.62 1.72
C TYR A 7 4.77 -20.47 2.67
N PHE A 8 4.05 -20.45 3.80
CA PHE A 8 4.29 -19.52 4.88
C PHE A 8 4.93 -20.28 6.04
N VAL A 9 6.06 -19.76 6.52
CA VAL A 9 6.80 -20.32 7.66
C VAL A 9 6.94 -19.21 8.68
N THR A 10 6.28 -19.37 9.82
CA THR A 10 6.27 -18.40 10.92
C THR A 10 6.36 -19.11 12.26
N GLN A 11 6.87 -18.40 13.27
CA GLN A 11 6.85 -18.84 14.67
C GLN A 11 5.50 -18.53 15.34
N ASN A 12 4.75 -17.55 14.84
CA ASN A 12 3.45 -17.17 15.38
C ASN A 12 2.37 -17.22 14.28
N PRO A 13 1.33 -18.06 14.41
CA PRO A 13 0.25 -18.13 13.43
C PRO A 13 -0.50 -16.80 13.26
N LEU A 14 -0.48 -15.92 14.26
CA LEU A 14 -1.10 -14.59 14.20
C LEU A 14 -0.38 -13.61 13.24
N ASP A 15 0.83 -13.94 12.77
CA ASP A 15 1.54 -13.12 11.79
C ASP A 15 0.93 -13.24 10.38
N ILE A 16 0.10 -14.26 10.15
CA ILE A 16 -0.58 -14.49 8.87
C ILE A 16 -2.04 -14.08 9.01
N PRO A 17 -2.56 -13.18 8.17
CA PRO A 17 -3.96 -12.79 8.22
C PRO A 17 -4.91 -13.98 8.01
N ASP A 18 -6.04 -13.98 8.71
CA ASP A 18 -7.05 -15.06 8.64
C ASP A 18 -7.54 -15.31 7.21
N THR A 19 -7.65 -14.27 6.39
CA THR A 19 -8.04 -14.38 4.97
C THR A 19 -7.05 -15.19 4.14
N VAL A 20 -5.76 -15.13 4.48
CA VAL A 20 -4.70 -15.93 3.86
C VAL A 20 -4.68 -17.31 4.49
N LEU A 21 -4.75 -17.42 5.82
CA LEU A 21 -4.81 -18.70 6.53
C LEU A 21 -5.95 -19.57 5.98
N ALA A 22 -7.15 -19.01 5.76
CA ALA A 22 -8.30 -19.75 5.23
C ALA A 22 -8.06 -20.37 3.83
N GLN A 23 -7.09 -19.85 3.07
CA GLN A 23 -6.72 -20.37 1.75
C GLN A 23 -5.62 -21.45 1.81
N LEU A 24 -4.94 -21.60 2.95
CA LEU A 24 -3.90 -22.60 3.14
C LEU A 24 -4.54 -23.95 3.50
N GLY A 25 -4.51 -24.87 2.54
CA GLY A 25 -5.08 -26.22 2.70
C GLY A 25 -4.15 -27.22 3.39
N ASN A 26 -2.84 -27.03 3.28
CA ASN A 26 -1.82 -27.88 3.90
C ASN A 26 -1.28 -27.19 5.16
N ARG A 27 -1.20 -27.93 6.27
CA ARG A 27 -0.74 -27.39 7.56
C ARG A 27 0.22 -28.36 8.24
N VAL A 28 1.28 -27.78 8.79
CA VAL A 28 2.25 -28.42 9.68
C VAL A 28 2.45 -27.49 10.86
N GLN A 29 2.02 -27.90 12.04
CA GLN A 29 2.09 -27.11 13.27
C GLN A 29 2.99 -27.81 14.27
N HIS A 30 4.13 -27.19 14.56
CA HIS A 30 4.99 -27.60 15.64
C HIS A 30 4.48 -27.09 16.99
N ALA A 31 5.12 -27.54 18.07
CA ALA A 31 4.83 -27.11 19.43
C ALA A 31 4.79 -25.58 19.55
N LEU A 32 3.71 -25.06 20.15
CA LEU A 32 3.63 -23.66 20.57
C LEU A 32 3.66 -23.61 22.09
N ARG A 33 4.51 -22.73 22.62
CA ARG A 33 4.61 -22.52 24.06
C ARG A 33 3.71 -21.36 24.46
N ALA A 34 2.56 -21.68 25.05
CA ALA A 34 1.59 -20.68 25.45
C ALA A 34 1.80 -20.22 26.90
N PHE A 35 2.52 -19.12 27.09
CA PHE A 35 2.73 -18.51 28.41
C PHE A 35 1.90 -17.24 28.61
N THR A 36 1.58 -16.54 27.51
CA THR A 36 0.80 -15.30 27.55
C THR A 36 -0.60 -15.50 26.96
N PRO A 37 -1.56 -14.61 27.25
CA PRO A 37 -2.88 -14.64 26.59
C PRO A 37 -2.79 -14.51 25.07
N ARG A 38 -1.76 -13.85 24.55
CA ARG A 38 -1.52 -13.75 23.10
C ARG A 38 -1.15 -15.11 22.52
N ASP A 39 -0.31 -15.86 23.21
CA ASP A 39 0.11 -17.20 22.76
C ASP A 39 -1.03 -18.20 22.86
N GLN A 40 -1.88 -18.10 23.89
CA GLN A 40 -3.09 -18.93 23.99
C GLN A 40 -4.02 -18.71 22.80
N LYS A 41 -4.22 -17.45 22.38
CA LYS A 41 -4.97 -17.14 21.15
C LYS A 41 -4.29 -17.74 19.92
N ALA A 42 -2.95 -17.68 19.84
CA ALA A 42 -2.21 -18.27 18.74
C ALA A 42 -2.43 -19.80 18.66
N VAL A 43 -2.42 -20.50 19.81
CA VAL A 43 -2.74 -21.94 19.88
C VAL A 43 -4.17 -22.21 19.41
N GLN A 44 -5.16 -21.43 19.88
CA GLN A 44 -6.56 -21.58 19.48
C GLN A 44 -6.77 -21.34 17.98
N THR A 45 -6.15 -20.30 17.42
CA THR A 45 -6.20 -20.03 15.98
C THR A 45 -5.55 -21.18 15.21
N ALA A 46 -4.40 -21.69 15.65
CA ALA A 46 -3.77 -22.83 14.99
C ALA A 46 -4.67 -24.08 15.01
N ALA A 47 -5.22 -24.45 16.17
CA ALA A 47 -6.08 -25.62 16.34
C ALA A 47 -7.39 -25.53 15.54
N SER A 48 -8.06 -24.37 15.56
CA SER A 48 -9.34 -24.16 14.87
C SER A 48 -9.23 -24.17 13.35
N THR A 49 -8.05 -23.87 12.81
CA THR A 49 -7.81 -23.90 11.35
C THR A 49 -7.57 -25.31 10.80
N MET A 50 -7.48 -26.32 11.67
CA MET A 50 -7.28 -27.72 11.28
C MET A 50 -8.60 -28.49 11.28
N ARG A 51 -8.66 -29.55 10.47
CA ARG A 51 -9.78 -30.48 10.53
C ARG A 51 -9.69 -31.31 11.81
N GLN A 52 -10.71 -31.20 12.65
CA GLN A 52 -10.79 -31.82 13.97
C GLN A 52 -10.64 -33.34 13.91
N ASN A 53 -9.94 -33.89 14.91
CA ASN A 53 -9.77 -35.33 15.11
C ASN A 53 -10.58 -35.77 16.35
N PRO A 54 -11.49 -36.75 16.23
CA PRO A 54 -12.23 -37.24 17.40
C PRO A 54 -11.36 -37.99 18.42
N ALA A 55 -10.14 -38.42 18.05
CA ALA A 55 -9.25 -39.16 18.93
C ALA A 55 -8.50 -38.27 19.93
N PHE A 56 -8.34 -36.97 19.67
CA PHE A 56 -7.64 -36.04 20.56
C PHE A 56 -8.03 -34.58 20.31
N ASP A 57 -7.86 -33.74 21.34
CA ASP A 57 -8.01 -32.29 21.23
C ASP A 57 -6.75 -31.66 20.62
N ALA A 58 -6.92 -30.92 19.51
CA ALA A 58 -5.81 -30.28 18.80
C ALA A 58 -5.19 -29.10 19.58
N GLU A 59 -6.00 -28.31 20.31
CA GLU A 59 -5.52 -27.19 21.13
C GLU A 59 -4.63 -27.71 22.25
N GLN A 60 -5.09 -28.74 22.97
CA GLN A 60 -4.30 -29.41 24.00
C GLN A 60 -3.05 -30.04 23.39
N ALA A 61 -3.19 -30.77 22.28
CA ALA A 61 -2.08 -31.43 21.61
C ALA A 61 -0.94 -30.48 21.27
N ILE A 62 -1.23 -29.30 20.71
CA ILE A 62 -0.21 -28.31 20.33
C ILE A 62 0.69 -27.92 21.50
N THR A 63 0.14 -27.86 22.73
CA THR A 63 0.91 -27.50 23.93
C THR A 63 1.79 -28.64 24.45
N GLU A 64 1.38 -29.88 24.22
CA GLU A 64 2.04 -31.10 24.67
C GLU A 64 3.17 -31.55 23.76
N LEU A 65 3.18 -31.12 22.49
CA LEU A 65 4.17 -31.55 21.50
C LEU A 65 5.62 -31.35 21.99
N GLY A 66 6.41 -32.39 21.77
CA GLY A 66 7.85 -32.41 21.97
C GLY A 66 8.63 -31.83 20.79
N VAL A 67 9.97 -31.80 20.95
CA VAL A 67 10.88 -31.47 19.85
C VAL A 67 10.85 -32.61 18.83
N GLY A 68 10.66 -32.27 17.55
CA GLY A 68 10.52 -33.27 16.48
C GLY A 68 9.10 -33.80 16.32
N GLU A 69 8.12 -33.30 17.06
CA GLU A 69 6.71 -33.62 16.87
C GLU A 69 5.95 -32.47 16.19
N ALA A 70 4.89 -32.81 15.47
CA ALA A 70 4.00 -31.84 14.83
C ALA A 70 2.57 -32.38 14.68
N LEU A 71 1.60 -31.48 14.64
CA LEU A 71 0.29 -31.74 14.06
C LEU A 71 0.31 -31.50 12.56
N ILE A 72 -0.15 -32.48 11.78
CA ILE A 72 -0.11 -32.43 10.32
C ILE A 72 -1.51 -32.67 9.76
N SER A 73 -1.91 -31.82 8.81
CA SER A 73 -3.11 -31.99 8.01
C SER A 73 -2.80 -31.59 6.57
N PHE A 74 -2.84 -32.57 5.66
CA PHE A 74 -2.62 -32.34 4.23
C PHE A 74 -3.89 -32.61 3.43
N LEU A 75 -3.99 -31.98 2.27
CA LEU A 75 -5.09 -32.17 1.35
C LEU A 75 -5.11 -33.59 0.77
N ASP A 76 -6.30 -34.16 0.61
CA ASP A 76 -6.53 -35.40 -0.13
C ASP A 76 -6.50 -35.17 -1.66
N GLU A 77 -6.69 -36.23 -2.44
CA GLU A 77 -6.74 -36.18 -3.91
C GLU A 77 -7.86 -35.26 -4.46
N LYS A 78 -8.85 -34.95 -3.63
CA LYS A 78 -9.99 -34.08 -3.96
C LYS A 78 -9.79 -32.66 -3.44
N GLY A 79 -8.62 -32.34 -2.89
CA GLY A 79 -8.29 -31.02 -2.36
C GLY A 79 -8.96 -30.70 -1.01
N ARG A 80 -9.41 -31.70 -0.26
CA ARG A 80 -10.02 -31.53 1.07
C ARG A 80 -8.99 -31.81 2.16
N PRO A 81 -8.89 -31.00 3.23
CA PRO A 81 -7.98 -31.29 4.33
C PRO A 81 -8.32 -32.63 4.99
N ASN A 82 -7.30 -33.48 5.17
CA ASN A 82 -7.41 -34.68 5.99
C ASN A 82 -7.57 -34.34 7.48
N ILE A 83 -8.07 -35.29 8.25
CA ILE A 83 -8.12 -35.19 9.72
C ILE A 83 -6.68 -34.92 10.22
N VAL A 84 -6.55 -34.02 11.19
CA VAL A 84 -5.23 -33.72 11.78
C VAL A 84 -4.69 -34.94 12.52
N GLU A 85 -3.42 -35.24 12.32
CA GLU A 85 -2.72 -36.33 13.01
C GLU A 85 -1.50 -35.82 13.77
N ARG A 86 -1.15 -36.47 14.88
CA ARG A 86 0.14 -36.28 15.55
C ARG A 86 1.20 -37.07 14.79
N CYS A 87 2.29 -36.41 14.41
CA CYS A 87 3.34 -37.01 13.59
C CYS A 87 4.73 -36.70 14.14
N ASN A 88 5.65 -37.64 13.94
CA ASN A 88 7.08 -37.42 14.15
C ASN A 88 7.71 -36.89 12.87
N VAL A 89 8.48 -35.82 12.99
CA VAL A 89 9.19 -35.17 11.90
C VAL A 89 10.61 -35.70 11.87
N ILE A 90 10.97 -36.31 10.74
CA ILE A 90 12.34 -36.74 10.49
C ILE A 90 13.21 -35.49 10.39
N VAL A 91 14.29 -35.45 11.17
CA VAL A 91 15.25 -34.35 11.12
C VAL A 91 15.82 -34.23 9.71
N PRO A 92 15.97 -33.01 9.18
CA PRO A 92 16.55 -32.85 7.87
C PRO A 92 18.00 -33.32 7.90
N PHE A 93 18.44 -34.03 6.87
CA PHE A 93 19.87 -34.30 6.61
C PHE A 93 20.58 -33.03 6.10
N SER A 94 20.24 -31.86 6.68
CA SER A 94 20.78 -30.56 6.30
C SER A 94 21.68 -30.01 7.40
N ARG A 95 22.55 -29.08 7.01
CA ARG A 95 23.31 -28.30 7.97
C ARG A 95 22.38 -27.30 8.65
N MET A 96 22.34 -27.31 9.98
CA MET A 96 21.73 -26.25 10.77
C MET A 96 22.64 -25.01 10.72
N GLY A 97 22.15 -23.93 10.12
CA GLY A 97 22.88 -22.66 9.99
C GLY A 97 22.82 -22.07 8.59
N ALA A 98 23.26 -20.81 8.46
CA ALA A 98 23.29 -20.14 7.16
C ALA A 98 24.28 -20.81 6.20
N MET A 99 23.93 -20.83 4.92
CA MET A 99 24.87 -21.20 3.85
C MET A 99 25.97 -20.15 3.77
N THR A 100 27.24 -20.55 3.56
CA THR A 100 28.30 -19.54 3.37
C THR A 100 28.08 -18.82 2.03
N PRO A 101 28.59 -17.59 1.87
CA PRO A 101 28.48 -16.88 0.59
C PRO A 101 29.04 -17.68 -0.59
N ASP A 102 30.17 -18.37 -0.37
CA ASP A 102 30.84 -19.16 -1.42
C ASP A 102 30.04 -20.41 -1.79
N GLU A 103 29.51 -21.13 -0.81
CA GLU A 103 28.63 -22.28 -1.04
C GLU A 103 27.36 -21.87 -1.79
N ARG A 104 26.77 -20.73 -1.40
CA ARG A 104 25.58 -20.17 -2.07
C ARG A 104 25.89 -19.82 -3.52
N LEU A 105 27.02 -19.16 -3.79
CA LEU A 105 27.44 -18.83 -5.15
C LEU A 105 27.71 -20.09 -5.99
N ALA A 106 28.34 -21.10 -5.41
CA ALA A 106 28.58 -22.37 -6.08
C ALA A 106 27.26 -23.06 -6.45
N ALA A 107 26.29 -23.12 -5.52
CA ALA A 107 24.97 -23.70 -5.76
C ALA A 107 24.19 -22.93 -6.86
N ILE A 108 24.24 -21.60 -6.84
CA ILE A 108 23.61 -20.76 -7.87
C ILE A 108 24.24 -21.02 -9.24
N LYS A 109 25.58 -21.05 -9.34
CA LYS A 109 26.31 -21.29 -10.59
C LYS A 109 26.10 -22.70 -11.14
N ALA A 110 25.87 -23.68 -10.28
CA ALA A 110 25.59 -25.06 -10.66
C ALA A 110 24.15 -25.27 -11.16
N SER A 111 23.26 -24.29 -10.97
CA SER A 111 21.86 -24.39 -11.38
C SER A 111 21.71 -24.38 -12.90
N THR A 112 20.81 -25.21 -13.44
CA THR A 112 20.54 -25.30 -14.89
C THR A 112 19.97 -24.01 -15.49
N ILE A 113 19.41 -23.14 -14.65
CA ILE A 113 18.84 -21.84 -15.03
C ILE A 113 19.80 -20.67 -14.75
N TYR A 114 21.03 -20.95 -14.34
CA TYR A 114 22.07 -19.94 -14.22
C TYR A 114 22.38 -19.32 -15.59
N GLY A 115 22.43 -17.98 -15.69
CA GLY A 115 22.52 -17.23 -16.95
C GLY A 115 21.18 -16.60 -17.37
N HIS A 116 20.04 -17.04 -16.81
CA HIS A 116 18.72 -16.48 -17.10
C HIS A 116 18.14 -15.63 -15.97
N TYR A 117 18.26 -16.09 -14.72
CA TYR A 117 17.66 -15.43 -13.54
C TYR A 117 18.69 -14.86 -12.54
N GLU A 118 19.99 -14.93 -12.83
CA GLU A 118 21.02 -14.41 -11.91
C GLU A 118 21.08 -12.88 -11.89
N LYS A 119 20.66 -12.23 -12.97
CA LYS A 119 20.65 -10.77 -13.06
C LYS A 119 19.53 -10.23 -12.19
N THR A 120 19.92 -9.63 -11.07
CA THR A 120 19.00 -8.85 -10.24
C THR A 120 18.43 -7.71 -11.08
N VAL A 121 17.10 -7.70 -11.25
CA VAL A 121 16.40 -6.59 -11.89
C VAL A 121 15.82 -5.74 -10.77
N ASP A 122 16.49 -4.62 -10.49
CA ASP A 122 15.92 -3.59 -9.62
C ASP A 122 15.01 -2.70 -10.46
N ARG A 123 13.71 -2.76 -10.18
CA ARG A 123 12.71 -1.98 -10.93
C ARG A 123 12.42 -0.73 -10.14
N GLU A 124 12.36 0.42 -10.82
CA GLU A 124 11.86 1.66 -10.23
C GLU A 124 10.50 1.41 -9.57
N SER A 125 10.45 1.65 -8.27
CA SER A 125 9.25 1.47 -7.48
C SER A 125 8.22 2.55 -7.83
N ALA A 126 6.93 2.22 -7.66
CA ALA A 126 5.88 3.23 -7.81
C ALA A 126 6.07 4.40 -6.82
N TYR A 127 6.66 4.14 -5.66
CA TYR A 127 6.98 5.16 -4.66
C TYR A 127 8.04 6.16 -5.17
N GLU A 128 9.11 5.68 -5.79
CA GLU A 128 10.15 6.54 -6.36
C GLU A 128 9.60 7.42 -7.48
N LYS A 129 8.81 6.85 -8.39
CA LYS A 129 8.14 7.61 -9.46
C LYS A 129 7.21 8.70 -8.95
N LEU A 130 6.45 8.41 -7.90
CA LEU A 130 5.55 9.39 -7.28
C LEU A 130 6.33 10.49 -6.56
N ARG A 131 7.45 10.16 -5.92
CA ARG A 131 8.30 11.15 -5.23
C ARG A 131 9.02 12.06 -6.23
N GLU A 132 9.52 11.50 -7.33
CA GLU A 132 10.14 12.26 -8.42
C GLU A 132 9.13 13.21 -9.07
N ALA A 133 7.90 12.74 -9.37
CA ALA A 133 6.85 13.59 -9.89
C ALA A 133 6.48 14.75 -8.92
N GLN A 134 6.48 14.50 -7.61
CA GLN A 134 6.26 15.55 -6.61
C GLN A 134 7.42 16.55 -6.52
N GLN A 135 8.66 16.09 -6.68
CA GLN A 135 9.84 16.96 -6.68
C GLN A 135 9.93 17.80 -7.96
N GLU A 136 9.51 17.26 -9.11
CA GLU A 136 9.40 18.00 -10.37
C GLU A 136 8.34 19.11 -10.28
N GLU A 137 7.23 18.88 -9.59
CA GLU A 137 6.19 19.90 -9.30
C GLU A 137 6.65 20.98 -8.30
N GLU A 138 7.66 20.70 -7.46
CA GLU A 138 8.22 21.64 -6.48
C GLU A 138 9.40 22.48 -7.01
N THR A 139 9.96 22.14 -8.17
CA THR A 139 10.90 23.04 -8.88
C THR A 139 10.12 24.26 -9.42
N PRO A 140 10.38 25.49 -8.93
CA PRO A 140 9.72 26.66 -9.49
C PRO A 140 10.26 26.86 -10.91
N GLU A 141 9.41 26.68 -11.92
CA GLU A 141 9.66 27.26 -13.23
C GLU A 141 10.01 28.74 -13.03
N GLU A 142 11.25 29.12 -13.37
CA GLU A 142 11.66 30.51 -13.53
C GLU A 142 10.78 31.14 -14.63
N LYS A 143 9.62 31.64 -14.22
CA LYS A 143 8.83 32.57 -15.02
C LYS A 143 9.71 33.81 -15.23
N PRO A 144 9.93 34.27 -16.46
CA PRO A 144 10.69 35.49 -16.68
C PRO A 144 9.93 36.65 -16.03
N ALA A 145 10.49 37.18 -14.94
CA ALA A 145 9.98 38.37 -14.29
C ALA A 145 10.12 39.55 -15.26
N ILE A 146 9.00 40.01 -15.80
CA ILE A 146 8.90 41.29 -16.49
C ILE A 146 9.31 42.37 -15.47
N LYS A 147 10.51 42.93 -15.65
CA LYS A 147 11.00 44.08 -14.90
C LYS A 147 10.14 45.28 -15.23
N VAL A 148 9.21 45.64 -14.35
CA VAL A 148 8.62 46.98 -14.34
C VAL A 148 9.49 47.84 -13.42
N GLU A 149 10.19 48.77 -14.05
CA GLU A 149 11.04 49.77 -13.43
C GLU A 149 10.27 50.57 -12.37
N ARG A 150 10.70 50.46 -11.12
CA ARG A 150 10.30 51.38 -10.05
C ARG A 150 11.18 52.62 -10.13
N SER A 151 10.67 53.66 -10.78
CA SER A 151 11.20 55.02 -10.67
C SER A 151 10.86 55.64 -9.31
N ALA A 152 11.88 56.26 -8.71
CA ALA A 152 11.90 56.92 -7.41
C ALA A 152 10.90 58.09 -7.28
N ALA A 153 10.13 58.13 -6.17
CA ALA A 153 10.19 59.13 -5.07
C ALA A 153 9.15 60.27 -5.20
N PRO A 154 8.80 61.05 -4.14
CA PRO A 154 9.23 61.02 -2.72
C PRO A 154 8.06 60.99 -1.70
N ALA A 155 8.43 61.04 -0.41
CA ALA A 155 7.59 61.00 0.78
C ALA A 155 6.97 62.37 1.20
N LYS A 156 6.08 62.30 2.21
CA LYS A 156 5.33 63.33 2.98
C LYS A 156 3.92 63.61 2.43
N SER A 157 2.84 63.76 3.20
CA SER A 157 2.61 63.98 4.64
C SER A 157 1.13 63.74 4.97
N GLU A 158 0.82 63.68 6.27
CA GLU A 158 -0.48 63.62 6.96
C GLU A 158 -1.59 64.52 6.36
N GLU A 159 -2.84 64.05 6.37
CA GLU A 159 -3.99 64.69 7.03
C GLU A 159 -5.32 63.97 6.76
N GLU A 160 -6.18 63.98 7.78
CA GLU A 160 -7.55 63.48 7.83
C GLU A 160 -8.46 64.07 6.74
N LYS A 161 -9.42 63.27 6.24
CA LYS A 161 -10.85 63.65 6.27
C LYS A 161 -11.78 62.53 5.83
N ASP A 162 -12.67 62.24 6.76
CA ASP A 162 -14.05 61.81 6.60
C ASP A 162 -14.70 62.24 5.25
N SER A 163 -15.08 61.25 4.43
CA SER A 163 -16.15 61.41 3.43
C SER A 163 -16.85 60.06 3.24
N GLY A 164 -18.06 60.01 3.79
CA GLY A 164 -18.88 58.82 3.90
C GLY A 164 -19.34 58.20 2.58
N GLY A 165 -19.66 56.91 2.69
CA GLY A 165 -20.84 56.31 2.04
C GLY A 165 -20.61 55.61 0.69
N MET A 166 -19.82 56.17 -0.22
CA MET A 166 -19.75 55.62 -1.61
C MET A 166 -18.49 54.78 -1.89
N GLY A 167 -17.32 55.20 -1.39
CA GLY A 167 -16.04 54.49 -1.65
C GLY A 167 -15.92 53.16 -0.91
N ASP A 168 -16.42 53.10 0.32
CA ASP A 168 -16.43 51.89 1.14
C ASP A 168 -17.41 50.83 0.58
N ALA A 169 -18.54 51.26 -0.01
CA ALA A 169 -19.49 50.37 -0.65
C ALA A 169 -18.91 49.73 -1.94
N LEU A 170 -18.18 50.51 -2.75
CA LEU A 170 -17.52 50.01 -3.95
C LEU A 170 -16.38 49.04 -3.61
N SER A 171 -15.58 49.36 -2.59
CA SER A 171 -14.52 48.47 -2.10
C SER A 171 -15.08 47.14 -1.61
N LYS A 172 -16.19 47.17 -0.84
CA LYS A 172 -16.87 45.96 -0.35
C LYS A 172 -17.50 45.11 -1.45
N MET A 173 -17.90 45.70 -2.58
CA MET A 173 -18.43 44.97 -3.73
C MET A 173 -17.34 44.21 -4.50
N ILE A 174 -16.14 44.79 -4.58
CA ILE A 174 -15.00 44.21 -5.30
C ILE A 174 -14.31 43.13 -4.44
N PHE A 175 -14.03 43.43 -3.17
CA PHE A 175 -13.21 42.59 -2.29
C PHE A 175 -14.00 41.74 -1.30
N GLY A 176 -15.33 41.91 -1.24
CA GLY A 176 -16.19 41.22 -0.27
C GLY A 176 -16.17 41.90 1.10
N SER A 177 -17.06 41.46 1.99
CA SER A 177 -17.14 42.01 3.35
C SER A 177 -17.39 40.93 4.40
N LYS A 178 -16.91 41.17 5.61
CA LYS A 178 -17.06 40.31 6.78
C LYS A 178 -18.04 40.97 7.75
N GLY A 179 -19.21 40.37 7.95
CA GLY A 179 -20.24 40.91 8.83
C GLY A 179 -19.91 40.71 10.33
N PRO A 180 -20.52 41.50 11.23
CA PRO A 180 -20.23 41.47 12.68
C PRO A 180 -20.68 40.18 13.41
N ARG A 181 -21.32 39.24 12.70
CA ARG A 181 -21.66 37.90 13.20
C ARG A 181 -20.94 36.76 12.46
N GLY A 182 -19.84 37.06 11.76
CA GLY A 182 -18.97 36.04 11.15
C GLY A 182 -19.39 35.53 9.76
N GLY A 183 -20.49 36.00 9.19
CA GLY A 183 -20.87 35.69 7.81
C GLY A 183 -20.00 36.46 6.79
N GLN A 184 -19.40 35.75 5.83
CA GLN A 184 -18.66 36.35 4.72
C GLN A 184 -19.53 36.42 3.46
N ARG A 185 -19.56 37.58 2.79
CA ARG A 185 -20.11 37.72 1.44
C ARG A 185 -18.97 37.86 0.45
N GLU A 186 -18.85 36.90 -0.46
CA GLU A 186 -17.79 36.84 -1.49
C GLU A 186 -17.93 38.03 -2.47
N GLY A 187 -16.81 38.73 -2.75
CA GLY A 187 -16.74 39.83 -3.72
C GLY A 187 -16.61 39.35 -5.18
N MET A 188 -16.79 40.26 -6.13
CA MET A 188 -16.77 39.93 -7.57
C MET A 188 -15.45 39.29 -8.05
N VAL A 189 -14.32 39.66 -7.46
CA VAL A 189 -13.00 39.08 -7.78
C VAL A 189 -12.93 37.61 -7.35
N GLN A 190 -13.48 37.29 -6.18
CA GLN A 190 -13.50 35.94 -5.64
C GLN A 190 -14.49 35.04 -6.41
N ALA A 191 -15.62 35.59 -6.85
CA ALA A 191 -16.58 34.90 -7.70
C ALA A 191 -16.01 34.57 -9.10
N ALA A 192 -15.24 35.49 -9.69
CA ALA A 192 -14.56 35.27 -10.98
C ALA A 192 -13.49 34.18 -10.89
N ALA A 193 -12.66 34.18 -9.85
CA ALA A 193 -11.66 33.14 -9.62
C ALA A 193 -12.29 31.75 -9.43
N LYS A 194 -13.42 31.67 -8.71
CA LYS A 194 -14.16 30.42 -8.47
C LYS A 194 -14.89 29.90 -9.71
N SER A 195 -15.24 30.78 -10.65
CA SER A 195 -15.79 30.43 -11.97
C SER A 195 -14.72 29.80 -12.88
N VAL A 196 -13.51 30.38 -12.89
CA VAL A 196 -12.36 29.84 -13.62
C VAL A 196 -11.93 28.47 -13.07
N ALA A 197 -11.96 28.28 -11.74
CA ALA A 197 -11.69 26.98 -11.14
C ALA A 197 -12.71 25.89 -11.55
N ARG A 198 -13.99 26.25 -11.68
CA ARG A 198 -15.06 25.31 -12.12
C ARG A 198 -15.01 24.98 -13.61
N SER A 199 -14.56 25.91 -14.46
CA SER A 199 -14.41 25.66 -15.90
C SER A 199 -13.18 24.79 -16.22
N ILE A 200 -12.12 24.88 -15.41
CA ILE A 200 -10.95 23.99 -15.51
C ILE A 200 -11.29 22.56 -15.04
N GLY A 201 -12.14 22.40 -14.02
CA GLY A 201 -12.50 21.08 -13.49
C GLY A 201 -13.36 20.19 -14.41
N SER A 202 -14.04 20.75 -15.41
CA SER A 202 -14.99 20.00 -16.27
C SER A 202 -14.46 19.65 -17.67
N SER A 203 -13.36 20.27 -18.09
CA SER A 203 -12.75 20.05 -19.42
C SER A 203 -11.67 18.96 -19.42
N LEU A 204 -10.91 18.82 -18.33
CA LEU A 204 -9.87 17.78 -18.19
C LEU A 204 -10.45 16.36 -17.97
N GLY A 205 -11.64 16.23 -17.38
CA GLY A 205 -12.24 14.91 -17.07
C GLY A 205 -12.74 14.12 -18.27
N ARG A 206 -13.16 14.78 -19.37
CA ARG A 206 -13.72 14.10 -20.56
C ARG A 206 -12.64 13.63 -21.55
N GLN A 207 -11.46 14.23 -21.55
CA GLN A 207 -10.38 13.83 -22.44
C GLN A 207 -9.62 12.60 -21.92
N ILE A 208 -9.46 12.47 -20.60
CA ILE A 208 -8.78 11.33 -19.97
C ILE A 208 -9.59 10.03 -20.15
N ILE A 209 -10.92 10.09 -20.03
CA ILE A 209 -11.79 8.91 -20.15
C ILE A 209 -11.81 8.34 -21.59
N ARG A 210 -11.68 9.18 -22.63
CA ARG A 210 -11.65 8.71 -24.02
C ARG A 210 -10.28 8.18 -24.46
N GLY A 211 -9.20 8.74 -23.94
CA GLY A 211 -7.83 8.30 -24.26
C GLY A 211 -7.49 6.92 -23.70
N VAL A 212 -8.02 6.57 -22.53
CA VAL A 212 -7.71 5.29 -21.85
C VAL A 212 -8.60 4.14 -22.31
N LEU A 213 -9.84 4.40 -22.75
CA LEU A 213 -10.75 3.36 -23.26
C LEU A 213 -10.53 3.00 -24.74
N GLY A 214 -9.95 3.90 -25.54
CA GLY A 214 -9.66 3.64 -26.96
C GLY A 214 -8.44 2.75 -27.21
N SER A 215 -7.47 2.73 -26.30
CA SER A 215 -6.22 1.96 -26.46
C SER A 215 -6.33 0.50 -25.99
N ILE A 216 -7.39 0.15 -25.25
CA ILE A 216 -7.59 -1.20 -24.69
C ILE A 216 -8.56 -2.07 -25.52
N LEU A 217 -9.35 -1.51 -26.44
CA LEU A 217 -10.44 -2.26 -27.11
C LEU A 217 -10.37 -2.32 -28.66
N GLY A 218 -9.24 -1.98 -29.28
CA GLY A 218 -9.18 -1.74 -30.74
C GLY A 218 -8.01 -2.40 -31.48
N GLY A 219 -7.80 -3.71 -31.32
CA GLY A 219 -6.77 -4.44 -32.08
C GLY A 219 -7.21 -5.84 -32.48
N SER A 220 -7.94 -5.98 -33.61
CA SER A 220 -8.08 -7.23 -34.39
C SER A 220 -9.13 -7.10 -35.52
N ARG A 221 -8.66 -6.99 -36.78
CA ARG A 221 -9.00 -7.85 -37.96
C ARG A 221 -8.89 -7.13 -39.30
N GLY A 222 -7.96 -7.61 -40.14
CA GLY A 222 -8.28 -8.19 -41.44
C GLY A 222 -8.37 -7.26 -42.66
N ARG A 223 -7.25 -7.08 -43.34
CA ARG A 223 -7.03 -7.52 -44.73
C ARG A 223 -5.55 -7.42 -45.09
#